data_AF-A0A2V7CIE4-F1
#
_entry.id   AF-A0A2V7CIE4-F1
#
_cell.length_a   1.000
_cell.length_b   1.000
_cell.length_c   1.000
_cell.angle_alpha   90.00
_cell.angle_beta   90.00
_cell.angle_gamma   90.00
#
_symmetry.space_group_name_H-M   'P 1'
#
loop_
_entity.id
_entity.type
_entity.pdbx_description
1 polymer ?
#
loop_
_entity_poly.entity_id
_entity_poly.type
_entity_poly.pdbx_seq_one_letter_code
_entity_poly.pdbx_strand_id
1 'polypeptide(L)'
;MRPHRADRADGVHGHRVREPLQARLRLLLPTHEAPRHRVPPRVTFLRPADRIREPGTLDLRRLALPARARPPARRGARGRRAPVGKRESVSRVHPGRPPHDAGARVIADFAVAIVQVLVVGAGAPLLVGVLRTLKARLVGRRGPSPWQPYADLRKLLGKEVVVSTTTSWIFRATPYVLVATMLVIALIVPVSVARPPLAFAGNIILLVYLFMLGTFFLALAGLDAGSAFGGMGSSRGVAVAALAEPTVIVAVFALALRADTIDLGRVVERFGREPWLAANPAHLLAFAAFFIVMLAETGRLPVDNPATHLELTMIHEAMVLEYSGRYLALVEWAGAMKLFLFMTLLANLFVPWGLTGPAGPGAVLLGLLALAVKLALLTGAVAVLETTVAKLRLFRVPELLAGSFALAFLSLMAVILVR
;
A
#
# COMPACT_ATOMS: atom_id res chain seq x y z
N MET A 1 -16.40 34.65 44.07
CA MET A 1 -16.84 33.23 44.05
C MET A 1 -15.78 32.40 44.78
N ARG A 2 -16.17 31.40 45.59
CA ARG A 2 -15.19 30.48 46.22
C ARG A 2 -14.80 29.38 45.21
N PRO A 3 -13.51 29.01 45.07
CA PRO A 3 -13.09 27.94 44.17
C PRO A 3 -13.54 26.56 44.68
N HIS A 4 -13.69 25.61 43.77
CA HIS A 4 -14.17 24.26 44.07
C HIS A 4 -13.03 23.40 44.64
N ARG A 5 -13.36 22.31 45.36
CA ARG A 5 -12.37 21.48 46.07
C ARG A 5 -11.41 20.68 45.16
N ALA A 6 -11.58 20.73 43.84
CA ALA A 6 -10.74 20.03 42.87
C ALA A 6 -9.39 20.73 42.58
N ASP A 7 -9.31 22.06 42.72
CA ASP A 7 -8.12 22.86 42.36
C ASP A 7 -6.97 22.78 43.38
N ARG A 8 -6.92 21.74 44.22
CA ARG A 8 -5.92 21.58 45.29
C ARG A 8 -4.79 20.59 44.98
N ALA A 9 -4.78 19.99 43.78
CA ALA A 9 -3.77 18.99 43.40
C ALA A 9 -2.54 19.59 42.68
N ASP A 10 -2.73 20.54 41.76
CA ASP A 10 -1.64 21.08 40.91
C ASP A 10 -1.22 22.50 41.34
N GLY A 11 -0.66 22.58 42.54
CA GLY A 11 -0.30 23.83 43.22
C GLY A 11 1.12 24.36 42.94
N VAL A 12 1.60 24.41 41.69
CA VAL A 12 2.83 25.13 41.33
C VAL A 12 2.68 25.85 39.98
N HIS A 13 3.15 27.09 39.87
CA HIS A 13 3.16 27.96 38.67
C HIS A 13 1.85 28.70 38.29
N GLY A 14 1.07 29.11 39.28
CA GLY A 14 0.04 30.14 39.08
C GLY A 14 0.50 31.56 39.40
N HIS A 15 1.25 32.24 38.50
CA HIS A 15 1.34 33.73 38.49
C HIS A 15 1.98 34.31 37.22
N ARG A 16 1.17 35.07 36.43
CA ARG A 16 1.56 36.12 35.44
C ARG A 16 2.39 35.58 34.24
N VAL A 17 2.05 35.84 32.98
CA VAL A 17 1.76 37.14 32.34
C VAL A 17 0.74 36.96 31.20
N ARG A 18 -0.12 37.97 30.97
CA ARG A 18 -0.82 38.18 29.70
C ARG A 18 -0.07 39.27 28.92
N GLU A 19 0.26 39.02 27.65
CA GLU A 19 0.20 39.96 26.50
C GLU A 19 1.07 39.46 25.32
N PRO A 20 0.57 39.44 24.07
CA PRO A 20 1.37 39.13 22.89
C PRO A 20 2.17 40.37 22.43
N LEU A 21 3.48 40.37 22.67
CA LEU A 21 4.39 41.48 22.39
C LEU A 21 4.74 41.64 20.89
N GLN A 22 3.76 41.89 20.02
CA GLN A 22 3.99 42.06 18.56
C GLN A 22 4.52 43.44 18.11
N ALA A 23 4.94 44.31 19.03
CA ALA A 23 5.27 45.72 18.73
C ALA A 23 6.68 46.20 19.13
N ARG A 24 7.64 45.30 19.45
CA ARG A 24 8.97 45.70 19.99
C ARG A 24 10.23 45.12 19.34
N LEU A 25 10.13 44.55 18.14
CA LEU A 25 11.28 44.14 17.32
C LEU A 25 11.49 45.08 16.11
N ARG A 26 11.78 46.35 16.40
CA ARG A 26 12.12 47.37 15.38
C ARG A 26 13.30 48.28 15.74
N LEU A 27 14.09 47.90 16.75
CA LEU A 27 15.30 48.58 17.20
C LEU A 27 16.38 47.53 17.43
N LEU A 28 17.37 47.49 16.54
CA LEU A 28 18.74 46.92 16.62
C LEU A 28 19.22 46.44 15.23
N LEU A 29 19.33 47.38 14.28
CA LEU A 29 20.19 47.24 13.10
C LEU A 29 21.02 48.53 12.98
N PRO A 30 22.37 48.47 13.05
CA PRO A 30 23.21 49.66 12.91
C PRO A 30 23.16 50.24 11.50
N THR A 31 23.20 51.57 11.42
CA THR A 31 23.32 52.32 10.17
C THR A 31 24.76 52.49 9.71
N HIS A 32 24.96 52.49 8.39
CA HIS A 32 26.18 52.85 7.64
C HIS A 32 27.39 51.92 7.71
N GLU A 33 27.69 51.29 6.57
CA GLU A 33 28.85 51.69 5.76
C GLU A 33 28.56 51.45 4.27
N ALA A 34 29.19 52.24 3.37
CA ALA A 34 28.90 52.21 1.93
C ALA A 34 30.16 52.45 1.09
N PRO A 35 30.45 51.63 0.06
CA PRO A 35 31.41 51.95 -0.99
C PRO A 35 30.72 52.59 -2.20
N ARG A 36 31.30 53.68 -2.73
CA ARG A 36 30.81 54.39 -3.93
C ARG A 36 31.38 53.80 -5.24
N HIS A 37 30.52 53.77 -6.26
CA HIS A 37 30.80 53.87 -7.71
C HIS A 37 31.97 53.11 -8.37
N ARG A 38 31.64 52.42 -9.47
CA ARG A 38 32.09 52.82 -10.82
C ARG A 38 31.13 52.35 -11.91
N VAL A 39 30.83 53.22 -12.88
CA VAL A 39 30.06 52.95 -14.10
C VAL A 39 30.90 53.35 -15.31
N PRO A 40 31.09 52.45 -16.29
CA PRO A 40 31.37 52.82 -17.69
C PRO A 40 30.40 52.07 -18.65
N PRO A 41 30.38 52.30 -19.99
CA PRO A 41 29.17 52.85 -20.59
C PRO A 41 28.52 51.99 -21.71
N ARG A 42 27.41 52.53 -22.26
CA ARG A 42 26.63 52.01 -23.40
C ARG A 42 27.45 51.64 -24.65
N VAL A 43 27.39 50.37 -25.07
CA VAL A 43 27.22 49.85 -26.46
C VAL A 43 26.78 48.36 -26.36
N THR A 44 26.09 47.67 -27.29
CA THR A 44 25.52 47.95 -28.62
C THR A 44 24.21 47.15 -28.78
N PHE A 45 23.27 47.55 -29.64
CA PHE A 45 22.22 46.61 -30.13
C PHE A 45 22.83 45.62 -31.14
N LEU A 46 22.91 44.33 -30.79
CA LEU A 46 23.26 43.27 -31.73
C LEU A 46 22.30 42.07 -31.66
N ARG A 47 21.73 41.80 -32.85
CA ARG A 47 20.99 40.63 -33.36
C ARG A 47 20.67 39.45 -32.41
N PRO A 48 19.41 38.98 -32.39
CA PRO A 48 19.09 37.66 -31.86
C PRO A 48 19.62 36.56 -32.80
N ALA A 49 20.68 35.87 -32.38
CA ALA A 49 20.94 34.50 -32.82
C ALA A 49 20.13 33.52 -31.95
N ASP A 50 19.90 32.32 -32.45
CA ASP A 50 19.32 31.18 -31.74
C ASP A 50 17.89 31.35 -31.22
N ARG A 51 16.98 31.69 -32.15
CA ARG A 51 15.60 31.19 -32.06
C ARG A 51 15.59 29.68 -32.27
N ILE A 52 15.14 28.94 -31.26
CA ILE A 52 14.77 27.53 -31.40
C ILE A 52 13.69 27.43 -32.48
N ARG A 53 13.90 26.52 -33.44
CA ARG A 53 13.10 26.39 -34.65
C ARG A 53 11.81 25.61 -34.36
N GLU A 54 10.66 26.28 -34.43
CA GLU A 54 9.36 25.61 -34.42
C GLU A 54 9.25 24.63 -35.61
N PRO A 55 8.75 23.39 -35.41
CA PRO A 55 8.45 22.49 -36.53
C PRO A 55 7.20 23.02 -37.26
N GLY A 56 7.37 23.37 -38.55
CA GLY A 56 6.26 23.79 -39.39
C GLY A 56 5.20 22.71 -39.60
N THR A 57 3.96 23.14 -39.85
CA THR A 57 2.80 22.29 -40.17
C THR A 57 3.11 21.24 -41.24
N LEU A 58 2.83 19.97 -40.95
CA LEU A 58 2.97 18.85 -41.88
C LEU A 58 1.99 18.99 -43.06
N ASP A 59 2.52 19.24 -44.25
CA ASP A 59 1.76 19.31 -45.50
C ASP A 59 1.35 17.89 -45.97
N LEU A 60 0.13 17.49 -45.59
CA LEU A 60 -0.44 16.17 -45.85
C LEU A 60 -0.70 15.85 -47.34
N ARG A 61 -0.36 16.74 -48.28
CA ARG A 61 -0.57 16.52 -49.73
C ARG A 61 0.59 15.81 -50.45
N ARG A 62 1.68 15.44 -49.77
CA ARG A 62 2.83 14.74 -50.39
C ARG A 62 2.95 13.23 -50.09
N LEU A 63 2.04 12.65 -49.30
CA LEU A 63 2.01 11.20 -49.02
C LEU A 63 1.10 10.42 -49.99
N ALA A 64 1.34 10.60 -51.29
CA ALA A 64 0.74 9.77 -52.33
C ALA A 64 1.56 8.48 -52.51
N LEU A 65 1.03 7.35 -52.00
CA LEU A 65 1.63 6.03 -52.21
C LEU A 65 1.46 5.60 -53.69
N PRO A 66 2.50 5.05 -54.35
CA PRO A 66 2.40 4.61 -55.74
C PRO A 66 1.52 3.35 -55.87
N ALA A 67 0.66 3.34 -56.88
CA ALA A 67 -0.24 2.22 -57.15
C ALA A 67 0.42 1.10 -57.96
N ARG A 68 -0.07 -0.14 -57.76
CA ARG A 68 0.20 -1.39 -58.50
C ARG A 68 1.58 -2.04 -58.33
N ALA A 69 1.59 -3.09 -57.51
CA ALA A 69 2.40 -4.30 -57.76
C ALA A 69 1.46 -5.47 -58.10
N ARG A 70 1.70 -6.19 -59.20
CA ARG A 70 1.00 -7.45 -59.52
C ARG A 70 1.68 -8.61 -58.79
N PRO A 71 0.95 -9.57 -58.19
CA PRO A 71 1.54 -10.83 -57.76
C PRO A 71 1.87 -11.71 -58.98
N PRO A 72 2.91 -12.58 -58.89
CA PRO A 72 3.33 -13.43 -60.00
C PRO A 72 2.38 -14.62 -60.21
N ALA A 73 2.26 -15.09 -61.45
CA ALA A 73 1.46 -16.26 -61.78
C ALA A 73 2.08 -17.55 -61.22
N ARG A 74 1.34 -18.29 -60.38
CA ARG A 74 1.64 -19.70 -60.05
C ARG A 74 0.65 -20.63 -60.74
N ARG A 75 1.21 -21.72 -61.28
CA ARG A 75 0.54 -22.71 -62.14
C ARG A 75 -0.52 -23.51 -61.38
N GLY A 76 -1.52 -23.96 -62.12
CA GLY A 76 -2.76 -24.51 -61.60
C GLY A 76 -2.69 -25.78 -60.75
N ALA A 77 -3.69 -25.88 -59.88
CA ALA A 77 -4.24 -27.12 -59.36
C ALA A 77 -5.77 -27.02 -59.45
N ARG A 78 -6.45 -28.07 -59.93
CA ARG A 78 -7.90 -28.05 -60.19
C ARG A 78 -8.72 -28.03 -58.90
N GLY A 79 -9.24 -26.88 -58.51
CA GLY A 79 -10.22 -26.74 -57.43
C GLY A 79 -11.61 -27.25 -57.84
N ARG A 80 -12.06 -28.34 -57.22
CA ARG A 80 -13.42 -28.87 -57.32
C ARG A 80 -14.39 -27.84 -56.71
N ARG A 81 -15.33 -27.28 -57.50
CA ARG A 81 -16.31 -26.31 -56.99
C ARG A 81 -17.29 -27.01 -56.03
N ALA A 82 -17.21 -26.69 -54.74
CA ALA A 82 -18.28 -26.97 -53.78
C ALA A 82 -19.35 -25.85 -53.88
N PRO A 83 -20.65 -26.17 -53.80
CA PRO A 83 -21.70 -25.16 -53.90
C PRO A 83 -21.76 -24.28 -52.64
N VAL A 84 -21.59 -22.97 -52.83
CA VAL A 84 -21.84 -21.95 -51.79
C VAL A 84 -23.35 -21.87 -51.57
N GLY A 85 -23.86 -22.58 -50.55
CA GLY A 85 -25.30 -22.70 -50.33
C GLY A 85 -25.75 -23.32 -49.01
N LYS A 86 -24.84 -23.71 -48.10
CA LYS A 86 -25.19 -24.03 -46.72
C LYS A 86 -24.83 -22.86 -45.82
N ARG A 87 -25.85 -22.15 -45.33
CA ARG A 87 -25.70 -21.38 -44.09
C ARG A 87 -25.43 -22.41 -43.00
N GLU A 88 -24.24 -22.37 -42.40
CA GLU A 88 -24.07 -23.01 -41.11
C GLU A 88 -25.08 -22.38 -40.15
N SER A 89 -25.87 -23.22 -39.48
CA SER A 89 -26.77 -22.76 -38.45
C SER A 89 -25.91 -22.28 -37.29
N VAL A 90 -25.61 -20.99 -37.26
CA VAL A 90 -25.12 -20.31 -36.06
C VAL A 90 -26.10 -20.69 -34.95
N SER A 91 -25.65 -21.55 -34.03
CA SER A 91 -26.47 -21.97 -32.90
C SER A 91 -27.02 -20.71 -32.25
N ARG A 92 -28.35 -20.56 -32.26
CA ARG A 92 -29.00 -19.45 -31.56
C ARG A 92 -28.47 -19.51 -30.14
N VAL A 93 -27.70 -18.50 -29.75
CA VAL A 93 -27.36 -18.25 -28.35
C VAL A 93 -28.71 -18.00 -27.68
N HIS A 94 -29.30 -19.06 -27.16
CA HIS A 94 -30.36 -18.93 -26.19
C HIS A 94 -29.70 -18.17 -25.03
N PRO A 95 -30.19 -16.98 -24.66
CA PRO A 95 -29.90 -16.48 -23.33
C PRO A 95 -30.52 -17.51 -22.39
N GLY A 96 -29.70 -18.43 -21.90
CA GLY A 96 -30.12 -19.41 -20.91
C GLY A 96 -30.76 -18.62 -19.77
N ARG A 97 -31.97 -19.03 -19.36
CA ARG A 97 -32.65 -18.39 -18.22
C ARG A 97 -31.61 -18.32 -17.09
N PRO A 98 -31.36 -17.13 -16.50
CA PRO A 98 -30.43 -17.04 -15.39
C PRO A 98 -30.87 -18.08 -14.35
N PRO A 99 -29.95 -18.90 -13.80
CA PRO A 99 -30.35 -19.91 -12.83
C PRO A 99 -31.14 -19.24 -11.71
N HIS A 100 -32.18 -19.90 -11.19
CA HIS A 100 -33.10 -19.27 -10.23
C HIS A 100 -32.37 -18.73 -8.97
N ASP A 101 -31.17 -19.25 -8.66
CA ASP A 101 -30.30 -18.78 -7.59
C ASP A 101 -29.39 -17.58 -7.95
N ALA A 102 -29.40 -17.07 -9.18
CA ALA A 102 -28.45 -16.03 -9.62
C ALA A 102 -28.52 -14.77 -8.75
N GLY A 103 -29.74 -14.32 -8.41
CA GLY A 103 -29.94 -13.21 -7.48
C GLY A 103 -29.44 -13.52 -6.06
N ALA A 104 -29.70 -14.74 -5.58
CA ALA A 104 -29.24 -15.17 -4.25
C ALA A 104 -27.70 -15.23 -4.14
N ARG A 105 -27.02 -15.67 -5.21
CA ARG A 105 -25.54 -15.67 -5.29
C ARG A 105 -24.99 -14.25 -5.27
N VAL A 106 -25.53 -13.34 -6.08
CA VAL A 106 -25.12 -11.93 -6.07
C VAL A 106 -25.30 -11.29 -4.69
N ILE A 107 -26.45 -11.53 -4.03
CA ILE A 107 -26.70 -11.03 -2.66
C ILE A 107 -25.68 -11.62 -1.66
N ALA A 108 -25.36 -12.91 -1.77
CA ALA A 108 -24.36 -13.55 -0.92
C ALA A 108 -22.95 -12.98 -1.14
N ASP A 109 -22.54 -12.75 -2.40
CA ASP A 109 -21.24 -12.17 -2.74
C ASP A 109 -21.12 -10.72 -2.22
N PHE A 110 -22.18 -9.91 -2.32
CA PHE A 110 -22.24 -8.58 -1.70
C PHE A 110 -22.19 -8.64 -0.17
N ALA A 111 -22.88 -9.59 0.47
CA ALA A 111 -22.82 -9.75 1.92
C ALA A 111 -21.41 -10.15 2.39
N VAL A 112 -20.74 -11.05 1.66
CA VAL A 112 -19.33 -11.43 1.92
C VAL A 112 -18.41 -10.22 1.74
N ALA A 113 -18.60 -9.41 0.69
CA ALA A 113 -17.83 -8.18 0.48
C ALA A 113 -17.95 -7.19 1.65
N ILE A 114 -19.17 -6.96 2.13
CA ILE A 114 -19.43 -6.10 3.30
C ILE A 114 -18.74 -6.68 4.54
N VAL A 115 -18.86 -7.99 4.79
CA VAL A 115 -18.20 -8.65 5.93
C VAL A 115 -16.67 -8.53 5.84
N GLN A 116 -16.06 -8.70 4.66
CA GLN A 116 -14.61 -8.56 4.48
C GLN A 116 -14.13 -7.13 4.76
N VAL A 117 -14.82 -6.13 4.20
CA VAL A 117 -14.52 -4.72 4.44
C VAL A 117 -14.65 -4.35 5.92
N LEU A 118 -15.70 -4.84 6.60
CA LEU A 118 -15.87 -4.63 8.03
C LEU A 118 -14.78 -5.33 8.85
N VAL A 119 -14.40 -6.56 8.49
CA VAL A 119 -13.36 -7.33 9.19
C VAL A 119 -11.98 -6.68 9.02
N VAL A 120 -11.62 -6.19 7.83
CA VAL A 120 -10.35 -5.47 7.64
C VAL A 120 -10.42 -4.10 8.33
N GLY A 121 -11.45 -3.30 8.05
CA GLY A 121 -11.58 -1.93 8.55
C GLY A 121 -11.68 -1.84 10.07
N ALA A 122 -12.46 -2.72 10.70
CA ALA A 122 -12.56 -2.79 12.15
C ALA A 122 -11.45 -3.64 12.78
N GLY A 123 -11.02 -4.75 12.17
CA GLY A 123 -9.98 -5.63 12.73
C GLY A 123 -8.58 -5.02 12.72
N ALA A 124 -8.28 -4.12 11.79
CA ALA A 124 -6.98 -3.47 11.68
C ALA A 124 -6.58 -2.65 12.93
N PRO A 125 -7.39 -1.71 13.46
CA PRO A 125 -7.12 -1.05 14.73
C PRO A 125 -6.94 -2.01 15.91
N LEU A 126 -7.74 -3.09 15.98
CA LEU A 126 -7.60 -4.11 17.04
C LEU A 126 -6.26 -4.83 16.96
N LEU A 127 -5.82 -5.23 15.76
CA LEU A 127 -4.52 -5.88 15.54
C LEU A 127 -3.36 -5.00 16.04
N VAL A 128 -3.38 -3.70 15.69
CA VAL A 128 -2.39 -2.72 16.18
C VAL A 128 -2.45 -2.56 17.70
N GLY A 129 -3.66 -2.57 18.28
CA GLY A 129 -3.86 -2.48 19.72
C GLY A 129 -3.33 -3.69 20.46
N VAL A 130 -3.67 -4.90 20.02
CA VAL A 130 -3.16 -6.18 20.55
C VAL A 130 -1.64 -6.21 20.45
N LEU A 131 -1.04 -5.82 19.32
CA LEU A 131 0.41 -5.74 19.16
C LEU A 131 1.06 -4.78 20.18
N ARG A 132 0.51 -3.57 20.34
CA ARG A 132 0.97 -2.59 21.35
C ARG A 132 0.85 -3.14 22.78
N THR A 133 -0.22 -3.86 23.10
CA THR A 133 -0.42 -4.50 24.41
C THR A 133 0.58 -5.64 24.64
N LEU A 134 0.76 -6.55 23.68
CA LEU A 134 1.69 -7.68 23.78
C LEU A 134 3.14 -7.21 23.96
N LYS A 135 3.61 -6.25 23.16
CA LYS A 135 4.96 -5.67 23.29
C LYS A 135 5.19 -5.11 24.69
N ALA A 136 4.22 -4.37 25.23
CA ALA A 136 4.35 -3.83 26.58
C ALA A 136 4.46 -4.93 27.65
N ARG A 137 3.65 -6.01 27.52
CA ARG A 137 3.65 -7.15 28.45
C ARG A 137 4.96 -7.95 28.40
N LEU A 138 5.51 -8.16 27.22
CA LEU A 138 6.81 -8.83 27.03
C LEU A 138 7.97 -8.06 27.70
N VAL A 139 7.87 -6.73 27.78
CA VAL A 139 8.84 -5.86 28.49
C VAL A 139 8.37 -5.53 29.92
N GLY A 140 7.55 -6.40 30.53
CA GLY A 140 7.15 -6.30 31.95
C GLY A 140 6.20 -5.15 32.31
N ARG A 141 5.61 -4.45 31.34
CA ARG A 141 4.69 -3.32 31.55
C ARG A 141 3.23 -3.72 31.29
N ARG A 142 2.27 -3.08 31.97
CA ARG A 142 0.82 -3.35 31.76
C ARG A 142 0.35 -3.08 30.32
N GLY A 143 0.90 -2.03 29.68
CA GLY A 143 0.55 -1.61 28.33
C GLY A 143 -0.77 -0.85 28.20
N PRO A 144 -1.04 -0.28 27.02
CA PRO A 144 -2.37 0.25 26.68
C PRO A 144 -3.40 -0.89 26.52
N SER A 145 -4.67 -0.53 26.53
CA SER A 145 -5.76 -1.44 26.16
C SER A 145 -5.71 -1.81 24.66
N PRO A 146 -6.07 -3.04 24.26
CA PRO A 146 -6.22 -3.38 22.84
C PRO A 146 -7.21 -2.48 22.08
N TRP A 147 -8.15 -1.87 22.79
CA TRP A 147 -9.14 -0.94 22.24
C TRP A 147 -8.64 0.50 22.05
N GLN A 148 -7.42 0.81 22.51
CA GLN A 148 -6.86 2.16 22.48
C GLN A 148 -6.85 2.79 21.07
N PRO A 149 -6.47 2.10 19.97
CA PRO A 149 -6.44 2.71 18.65
C PRO A 149 -7.80 3.21 18.15
N TYR A 150 -8.91 2.59 18.55
CA TYR A 150 -10.24 3.11 18.21
C TYR A 150 -10.56 4.42 18.94
N ALA A 151 -10.13 4.54 20.20
CA ALA A 151 -10.28 5.78 20.96
C ALA A 151 -9.39 6.89 20.37
N ASP A 152 -8.18 6.55 19.92
CA ASP A 152 -7.26 7.47 19.24
C ASP A 152 -7.86 7.95 17.90
N LEU A 153 -8.34 7.04 17.04
CA LEU A 153 -9.02 7.38 15.78
C LEU A 153 -10.25 8.28 16.02
N ARG A 154 -11.13 7.92 16.97
CA ARG A 154 -12.30 8.74 17.32
C ARG A 154 -11.90 10.14 17.81
N LYS A 155 -10.82 10.25 18.60
CA LYS A 155 -10.27 11.52 19.08
C LYS A 155 -9.70 12.36 17.92
N LEU A 156 -8.97 11.75 16.98
CA LEU A 156 -8.41 12.44 15.82
C LEU A 156 -9.50 12.92 14.85
N LEU A 157 -10.55 12.12 14.60
CA LEU A 157 -11.70 12.51 13.78
C LEU A 157 -12.47 13.71 14.35
N GLY A 158 -12.49 13.88 15.67
CA GLY A 158 -13.12 15.02 16.36
C GLY A 158 -12.21 16.26 16.51
N LYS A 159 -10.96 16.21 16.05
CA LYS A 159 -10.03 17.35 16.10
C LYS A 159 -10.14 18.22 14.85
N GLU A 160 -9.92 19.52 15.06
CA GLU A 160 -9.70 20.48 13.97
C GLU A 160 -8.48 20.08 13.12
N VAL A 161 -8.54 20.46 11.84
CA VAL A 161 -7.57 20.10 10.82
C VAL A 161 -6.80 21.36 10.41
N VAL A 162 -5.52 21.39 10.77
CA VAL A 162 -4.56 22.40 10.31
C VAL A 162 -3.82 21.84 9.10
N VAL A 163 -3.79 22.62 8.02
CA VAL A 163 -3.08 22.32 6.76
C VAL A 163 -2.26 23.54 6.38
N SER A 164 -1.00 23.34 5.99
CA SER A 164 -0.14 24.44 5.55
C SER A 164 -0.72 25.15 4.32
N THR A 165 -0.43 26.45 4.18
CA THR A 165 -0.72 27.21 2.96
C THR A 165 0.17 26.82 1.78
N THR A 166 1.26 26.08 2.03
CA THR A 166 2.22 25.63 1.01
C THR A 166 1.85 24.31 0.33
N THR A 167 1.00 23.48 0.94
CA THR A 167 0.61 22.18 0.37
C THR A 167 -0.35 22.34 -0.81
N SER A 168 -0.19 21.50 -1.83
CA SER A 168 -1.12 21.42 -2.95
C SER A 168 -2.39 20.60 -2.61
N TRP A 169 -3.15 20.25 -3.64
CA TRP A 169 -4.30 19.36 -3.52
C TRP A 169 -3.90 17.93 -3.14
N ILE A 170 -2.65 17.51 -3.42
CA ILE A 170 -2.14 16.16 -3.19
C ILE A 170 -2.22 15.82 -1.71
N PHE A 171 -1.70 16.69 -0.83
CA PHE A 171 -1.77 16.53 0.62
C PHE A 171 -3.19 16.22 1.14
N ARG A 172 -4.22 16.89 0.57
CA ARG A 172 -5.62 16.69 0.96
C ARG A 172 -6.26 15.44 0.35
N ALA A 173 -5.77 14.98 -0.79
CA ALA A 173 -6.27 13.80 -1.50
C ALA A 173 -5.67 12.49 -0.96
N THR A 174 -4.37 12.47 -0.65
CA THR A 174 -3.63 11.28 -0.21
C THR A 174 -4.34 10.46 0.89
N PRO A 175 -4.85 11.04 2.00
CA PRO A 175 -5.52 10.26 3.05
C PRO A 175 -6.73 9.45 2.55
N TYR A 176 -7.47 9.99 1.58
CA TYR A 176 -8.60 9.28 0.95
C TYR A 176 -8.12 8.22 -0.04
N VAL A 177 -7.06 8.50 -0.81
CA VAL A 177 -6.44 7.50 -1.71
C VAL A 177 -5.92 6.31 -0.93
N LEU A 178 -5.23 6.54 0.20
CA LEU A 178 -4.71 5.49 1.08
C LEU A 178 -5.83 4.60 1.65
N VAL A 179 -6.93 5.19 2.11
CA VAL A 179 -8.09 4.42 2.58
C VAL A 179 -8.74 3.66 1.43
N ALA A 180 -8.94 4.31 0.27
CA ALA A 180 -9.57 3.68 -0.88
C ALA A 180 -8.77 2.49 -1.42
N THR A 181 -7.44 2.59 -1.55
CA THR A 181 -6.61 1.46 -2.01
C THR A 181 -6.66 0.30 -1.03
N MET A 182 -6.57 0.54 0.29
CA MET A 182 -6.68 -0.53 1.30
C MET A 182 -8.05 -1.21 1.29
N LEU A 183 -9.14 -0.45 1.10
CA LEU A 183 -10.49 -1.02 0.98
C LEU A 183 -10.67 -1.84 -0.31
N VAL A 184 -10.09 -1.43 -1.43
CA VAL A 184 -10.10 -2.23 -2.67
C VAL A 184 -9.24 -3.50 -2.52
N ILE A 185 -8.08 -3.40 -1.86
CA ILE A 185 -7.24 -4.57 -1.53
C ILE A 185 -8.01 -5.54 -0.62
N ALA A 186 -8.79 -5.06 0.35
CA ALA A 186 -9.62 -5.90 1.23
C ALA A 186 -10.66 -6.76 0.47
N LEU A 187 -11.09 -6.33 -0.72
CA LEU A 187 -12.01 -7.06 -1.61
C LEU A 187 -11.30 -8.01 -2.59
N ILE A 188 -9.98 -7.89 -2.72
CA ILE A 188 -9.10 -8.72 -3.59
C ILE A 188 -8.42 -9.83 -2.78
N VAL A 189 -8.03 -9.55 -1.54
CA VAL A 189 -7.36 -10.53 -0.67
C VAL A 189 -8.37 -11.57 -0.18
N PRO A 190 -8.06 -12.88 -0.20
CA PRO A 190 -8.90 -13.91 0.42
C PRO A 190 -8.84 -13.79 1.95
N VAL A 191 -9.67 -12.92 2.54
CA VAL A 191 -9.72 -12.66 3.99
C VAL A 191 -10.49 -13.76 4.72
N SER A 192 -11.78 -13.90 4.40
CA SER A 192 -12.74 -14.77 5.11
C SER A 192 -13.15 -16.03 4.34
N VAL A 193 -12.98 -16.03 3.02
CA VAL A 193 -13.36 -17.11 2.10
C VAL A 193 -12.28 -17.28 1.04
N ALA A 194 -12.13 -18.49 0.50
CA ALA A 194 -11.14 -18.77 -0.53
C ALA A 194 -11.38 -17.98 -1.84
N ARG A 195 -12.64 -17.66 -2.18
CA ARG A 195 -12.99 -16.85 -3.36
C ARG A 195 -13.38 -15.43 -2.96
N PRO A 196 -12.51 -14.43 -3.15
CA PRO A 196 -12.83 -13.04 -2.82
C PRO A 196 -13.88 -12.46 -3.82
N PRO A 197 -14.69 -11.46 -3.42
CA PRO A 197 -15.71 -10.86 -4.26
C PRO A 197 -15.17 -10.28 -5.58
N LEU A 198 -13.95 -9.72 -5.58
CA LEU A 198 -13.29 -9.21 -6.78
C LEU A 198 -12.34 -10.24 -7.43
N ALA A 199 -12.54 -11.55 -7.26
CA ALA A 199 -11.67 -12.59 -7.84
C ALA A 199 -11.43 -12.44 -9.36
N PHE A 200 -12.41 -11.96 -10.12
CA PHE A 200 -12.26 -11.72 -11.57
C PHE A 200 -11.18 -10.67 -11.92
N ALA A 201 -10.98 -9.67 -11.07
CA ALA A 201 -9.96 -8.63 -11.25
C ALA A 201 -8.72 -8.83 -10.36
N GLY A 202 -8.87 -9.54 -9.25
CA GLY A 202 -7.89 -9.71 -8.18
C GLY A 202 -6.74 -10.66 -8.49
N ASN A 203 -5.84 -10.24 -9.38
CA ASN A 203 -4.56 -10.91 -9.59
C ASN A 203 -3.42 -10.27 -8.78
N ILE A 204 -2.30 -10.98 -8.68
CA ILE A 204 -1.10 -10.57 -7.94
C ILE A 204 -0.56 -9.22 -8.42
N ILE A 205 -0.65 -8.94 -9.72
CA ILE A 205 -0.13 -7.71 -10.32
C ILE A 205 -0.96 -6.51 -9.84
N LEU A 206 -2.29 -6.60 -9.90
CA LEU A 206 -3.20 -5.55 -9.39
C LEU A 206 -3.01 -5.30 -7.90
N LEU A 207 -2.86 -6.37 -7.10
CA LEU A 207 -2.59 -6.27 -5.66
C LEU A 207 -1.35 -5.42 -5.39
N VAL A 208 -0.24 -5.74 -6.05
CA VAL A 208 1.03 -5.03 -5.91
C VAL A 208 0.85 -3.56 -6.32
N TYR A 209 0.31 -3.28 -7.51
CA TYR A 209 0.04 -1.91 -7.97
C TYR A 209 -0.80 -1.07 -6.99
N LEU A 210 -1.81 -1.65 -6.34
CA LEU A 210 -2.63 -0.95 -5.35
C LEU A 210 -1.84 -0.59 -4.08
N PHE A 211 -0.92 -1.46 -3.64
CA PHE A 211 0.00 -1.13 -2.55
C PHE A 211 0.97 0.00 -2.98
N MET A 212 1.56 -0.05 -4.20
CA MET A 212 2.55 0.96 -4.61
C MET A 212 1.87 2.31 -4.83
N LEU A 213 0.63 2.32 -5.33
CA LEU A 213 -0.17 3.54 -5.45
C LEU A 213 -0.35 4.21 -4.08
N GLY A 214 -0.56 3.44 -3.02
CA GLY A 214 -0.59 3.96 -1.65
C GLY A 214 0.76 4.55 -1.22
N THR A 215 1.85 3.77 -1.34
CA THR A 215 3.21 4.22 -0.98
C THR A 215 3.64 5.47 -1.76
N PHE A 216 3.30 5.54 -3.06
CA PHE A 216 3.56 6.69 -3.93
C PHE A 216 2.84 7.96 -3.47
N PHE A 217 1.52 7.89 -3.22
CA PHE A 217 0.77 9.06 -2.75
C PHE A 217 1.19 9.52 -1.34
N LEU A 218 1.64 8.60 -0.48
CA LEU A 218 2.21 8.93 0.83
C LEU A 218 3.55 9.67 0.70
N ALA A 219 4.45 9.19 -0.17
CA ALA A 219 5.72 9.87 -0.43
C ALA A 219 5.53 11.24 -1.11
N LEU A 220 4.56 11.37 -2.02
CA LEU A 220 4.21 12.68 -2.59
C LEU A 220 3.67 13.64 -1.53
N ALA A 221 2.81 13.19 -0.60
CA ALA A 221 2.31 14.04 0.47
C ALA A 221 3.42 14.52 1.43
N GLY A 222 4.40 13.65 1.74
CA GLY A 222 5.58 14.03 2.53
C GLY A 222 6.46 15.07 1.84
N LEU A 223 6.51 15.08 0.50
CA LEU A 223 7.20 16.11 -0.28
C LEU A 223 6.38 17.41 -0.41
N ASP A 224 5.05 17.29 -0.60
CA ASP A 224 4.11 18.40 -0.87
C ASP A 224 4.01 19.42 0.29
N ALA A 225 4.29 18.99 1.52
CA ALA A 225 4.34 19.92 2.66
C ALA A 225 5.58 20.83 2.68
N GLY A 226 6.66 20.46 1.98
CA GLY A 226 7.87 21.27 1.86
C GLY A 226 8.78 21.30 3.10
N SER A 227 8.55 20.44 4.11
CA SER A 227 9.42 20.36 5.28
C SER A 227 10.59 19.40 5.07
N ALA A 228 11.73 19.71 5.73
CA ALA A 228 12.97 18.94 5.57
C ALA A 228 12.81 17.47 5.98
N PHE A 229 12.01 17.19 7.01
CA PHE A 229 11.73 15.83 7.47
C PHE A 229 10.81 15.07 6.52
N GLY A 230 9.76 15.71 5.98
CA GLY A 230 8.90 15.10 4.97
C GLY A 230 9.69 14.65 3.73
N GLY A 231 10.59 15.50 3.23
CA GLY A 231 11.49 15.16 2.12
C GLY A 231 12.48 14.02 2.45
N MET A 232 13.14 14.07 3.61
CA MET A 232 14.05 12.99 4.05
C MET A 232 13.32 11.65 4.27
N GLY A 233 12.14 11.68 4.89
CA GLY A 233 11.28 10.52 5.11
C GLY A 233 10.84 9.89 3.79
N SER A 234 10.36 10.71 2.85
CA SER A 234 9.90 10.27 1.53
C SER A 234 11.03 9.65 0.70
N SER A 235 12.21 10.27 0.67
CA SER A 235 13.39 9.73 -0.01
C SER A 235 13.79 8.35 0.53
N ARG A 236 13.80 8.19 1.86
CA ARG A 236 14.10 6.91 2.52
C ARG A 236 13.01 5.86 2.29
N GLY A 237 11.74 6.26 2.37
CA GLY A 237 10.58 5.38 2.18
C GLY A 237 10.54 4.81 0.77
N VAL A 238 10.72 5.65 -0.25
CA VAL A 238 10.78 5.22 -1.66
C VAL A 238 11.99 4.32 -1.92
N ALA A 239 13.16 4.57 -1.29
CA ALA A 239 14.32 3.70 -1.42
C ALA A 239 14.11 2.31 -0.79
N VAL A 240 13.39 2.23 0.34
CA VAL A 240 12.98 0.96 0.95
C VAL A 240 11.97 0.23 0.07
N ALA A 241 10.94 0.92 -0.40
CA ALA A 241 9.91 0.37 -1.28
C ALA A 241 10.51 -0.20 -2.57
N ALA A 242 11.34 0.56 -3.29
CA ALA A 242 11.96 0.13 -4.55
C ALA A 242 12.77 -1.19 -4.45
N LEU A 243 13.24 -1.57 -3.25
CA LEU A 243 13.91 -2.85 -2.97
C LEU A 243 12.96 -3.94 -2.43
N ALA A 244 11.92 -3.54 -1.71
CA ALA A 244 10.91 -4.43 -1.13
C ALA A 244 9.90 -4.94 -2.16
N GLU A 245 9.43 -4.07 -3.06
CA GLU A 245 8.36 -4.34 -4.03
C GLU A 245 8.66 -5.52 -4.99
N PRO A 246 9.87 -5.63 -5.61
CA PRO A 246 10.19 -6.78 -6.46
C PRO A 246 10.17 -8.10 -5.69
N THR A 247 10.53 -8.07 -4.41
CA THR A 247 10.53 -9.26 -3.54
C THR A 247 9.11 -9.77 -3.29
N VAL A 248 8.13 -8.88 -3.12
CA VAL A 248 6.70 -9.27 -3.05
C VAL A 248 6.28 -10.01 -4.31
N ILE A 249 6.60 -9.46 -5.48
CA ILE A 249 6.25 -10.05 -6.77
C ILE A 249 6.87 -11.44 -6.89
N VAL A 250 8.18 -11.58 -6.66
CA VAL A 250 8.90 -12.87 -6.82
C VAL A 250 8.39 -13.91 -5.81
N ALA A 251 8.21 -13.55 -4.54
CA ALA A 251 7.73 -14.48 -3.52
C ALA A 251 6.32 -15.00 -3.83
N VAL A 252 5.39 -14.10 -4.20
CA VAL A 252 4.01 -14.49 -4.52
C VAL A 252 3.94 -15.21 -5.88
N PHE A 253 4.80 -14.88 -6.84
CA PHE A 253 4.89 -15.55 -8.14
C PHE A 253 5.42 -17.00 -8.02
N ALA A 254 6.33 -17.29 -7.08
CA ALA A 254 6.74 -18.66 -6.79
C ALA A 254 5.54 -19.55 -6.36
N LEU A 255 4.64 -19.00 -5.54
CA LEU A 255 3.40 -19.68 -5.16
C LEU A 255 2.43 -19.80 -6.36
N ALA A 256 2.30 -18.74 -7.17
CA ALA A 256 1.48 -18.69 -8.37
C ALA A 256 1.85 -19.77 -9.40
N LEU A 257 3.16 -19.97 -9.64
CA LEU A 257 3.65 -21.02 -10.53
C LEU A 257 3.32 -22.41 -10.01
N ARG A 258 3.47 -22.65 -8.70
CA ARG A 258 3.11 -23.95 -8.10
C ARG A 258 1.62 -24.24 -8.19
N ALA A 259 0.80 -23.20 -8.16
CA ALA A 259 -0.66 -23.26 -8.25
C ALA A 259 -1.25 -23.09 -9.68
N ASP A 260 -0.43 -22.95 -10.73
CA ASP A 260 -0.84 -22.69 -12.13
C ASP A 260 -1.78 -21.48 -12.31
N THR A 261 -1.69 -20.47 -11.44
CA THR A 261 -2.63 -19.36 -11.47
C THR A 261 -2.13 -18.11 -10.77
N ILE A 262 -2.48 -16.94 -11.32
CA ILE A 262 -2.17 -15.62 -10.77
C ILE A 262 -3.33 -15.00 -9.98
N ASP A 263 -4.45 -15.73 -9.85
CA ASP A 263 -5.63 -15.39 -9.05
C ASP A 263 -5.39 -15.85 -7.60
N LEU A 264 -5.36 -14.90 -6.66
CA LEU A 264 -5.03 -15.19 -5.26
C LEU A 264 -6.00 -16.19 -4.62
N GLY A 265 -7.28 -16.10 -4.97
CA GLY A 265 -8.30 -16.98 -4.41
C GLY A 265 -8.13 -18.41 -4.90
N ARG A 266 -7.75 -18.59 -6.17
CA ARG A 266 -7.43 -19.92 -6.72
C ARG A 266 -6.14 -20.51 -6.17
N VAL A 267 -5.11 -19.70 -5.86
CA VAL A 267 -3.91 -20.19 -5.16
C VAL A 267 -4.30 -20.78 -3.80
N VAL A 268 -5.08 -20.04 -3.01
CA VAL A 268 -5.60 -20.50 -1.71
C VAL A 268 -6.49 -21.74 -1.84
N GLU A 269 -7.41 -21.75 -2.81
CA GLU A 269 -8.30 -22.90 -3.05
C GLU A 269 -7.50 -24.17 -3.44
N ARG A 270 -6.43 -24.03 -4.23
CA ARG A 270 -5.59 -25.16 -4.63
C ARG A 270 -4.73 -25.69 -3.49
N PHE A 271 -4.03 -24.83 -2.76
CA PHE A 271 -3.24 -25.27 -1.60
C PHE A 271 -4.10 -25.76 -0.43
N GLY A 272 -5.35 -25.30 -0.31
CA GLY A 272 -6.33 -25.84 0.63
C GLY A 272 -6.81 -27.26 0.28
N ARG A 273 -6.93 -27.58 -1.03
CA ARG A 273 -7.25 -28.95 -1.50
C ARG A 273 -6.05 -29.90 -1.46
N GLU A 274 -4.87 -29.39 -1.74
CA GLU A 274 -3.62 -30.16 -1.83
C GLU A 274 -2.56 -29.57 -0.88
N PRO A 275 -2.66 -29.77 0.45
CA PRO A 275 -1.75 -29.16 1.42
C PRO A 275 -0.28 -29.55 1.23
N TRP A 276 -0.02 -30.70 0.62
CA TRP A 276 1.32 -31.18 0.28
C TRP A 276 2.05 -30.25 -0.73
N LEU A 277 1.33 -29.43 -1.50
CA LEU A 277 1.93 -28.40 -2.36
C LEU A 277 2.65 -27.31 -1.57
N ALA A 278 2.16 -26.99 -0.36
CA ALA A 278 2.76 -26.01 0.55
C ALA A 278 3.86 -26.62 1.45
N ALA A 279 3.93 -27.95 1.54
CA ALA A 279 4.91 -28.68 2.35
C ALA A 279 6.27 -28.86 1.64
N ASN A 280 6.87 -27.75 1.17
CA ASN A 280 8.14 -27.72 0.45
C ASN A 280 9.07 -26.63 1.03
N PRO A 281 10.39 -26.88 1.20
CA PRO A 281 11.36 -25.86 1.58
C PRO A 281 11.27 -24.53 0.80
N ALA A 282 10.99 -24.58 -0.51
CA ALA A 282 10.78 -23.39 -1.34
C ALA A 282 9.67 -22.49 -0.79
N HIS A 283 8.57 -23.08 -0.31
CA HIS A 283 7.43 -22.36 0.23
C HIS A 283 7.79 -21.64 1.54
N LEU A 284 8.66 -22.23 2.36
CA LEU A 284 9.23 -21.58 3.56
C LEU A 284 10.15 -20.40 3.20
N LEU A 285 10.95 -20.53 2.14
CA LEU A 285 11.82 -19.43 1.66
C LEU A 285 11.00 -18.22 1.19
N ALA A 286 9.91 -18.45 0.43
CA ALA A 286 9.00 -17.38 0.04
C ALA A 286 8.25 -16.77 1.24
N PHE A 287 7.86 -17.57 2.24
CA PHE A 287 7.27 -17.08 3.49
C PHE A 287 8.23 -16.14 4.22
N ALA A 288 9.49 -16.55 4.39
CA ALA A 288 10.51 -15.76 5.05
C ALA A 288 10.79 -14.43 4.30
N ALA A 289 10.89 -14.49 2.97
CA ALA A 289 11.04 -13.30 2.13
C ALA A 289 9.86 -12.32 2.30
N PHE A 290 8.62 -12.82 2.16
CA PHE A 290 7.41 -12.01 2.29
C PHE A 290 7.25 -11.43 3.71
N PHE A 291 7.65 -12.18 4.75
CA PHE A 291 7.64 -11.70 6.14
C PHE A 291 8.63 -10.54 6.36
N ILE A 292 9.86 -10.64 5.83
CA ILE A 292 10.85 -9.54 5.93
C ILE A 292 10.32 -8.28 5.22
N VAL A 293 9.74 -8.45 4.03
CA VAL A 293 9.15 -7.32 3.27
C VAL A 293 7.95 -6.71 3.99
N MET A 294 7.06 -7.53 4.56
CA MET A 294 5.93 -7.05 5.36
C MET A 294 6.41 -6.12 6.50
N LEU A 295 7.51 -6.46 7.18
CA LEU A 295 8.07 -5.61 8.23
C LEU A 295 8.58 -4.28 7.67
N ALA A 296 9.26 -4.30 6.52
CA ALA A 296 9.76 -3.10 5.86
C ALA A 296 8.63 -2.17 5.40
N GLU A 297 7.64 -2.70 4.67
CA GLU A 297 6.50 -1.99 4.10
C GLU A 297 5.51 -1.44 5.15
N THR A 298 5.51 -2.00 6.35
CA THR A 298 4.64 -1.56 7.46
C THR A 298 5.38 -0.74 8.51
N GLY A 299 6.63 -0.35 8.24
CA GLY A 299 7.44 0.49 9.14
C GLY A 299 7.77 -0.16 10.47
N ARG A 300 7.94 -1.49 10.50
CA ARG A 300 8.18 -2.30 11.71
C ARG A 300 9.65 -2.57 11.93
N LEU A 301 9.99 -2.98 13.15
CA LEU A 301 11.35 -3.41 13.47
C LEU A 301 11.68 -4.69 12.68
N PRO A 302 12.89 -4.82 12.13
CA PRO A 302 14.08 -3.98 12.39
C PRO A 302 14.23 -2.72 11.50
N VAL A 303 13.34 -2.48 10.53
CA VAL A 303 13.53 -1.46 9.49
C VAL A 303 13.21 -0.04 9.98
N ASP A 304 12.05 0.14 10.63
CA ASP A 304 11.66 1.39 11.27
C ASP A 304 11.04 1.12 12.65
N ASN A 305 10.72 2.16 13.42
CA ASN A 305 10.05 2.02 14.71
C ASN A 305 8.92 3.05 14.85
N PRO A 306 7.64 2.63 14.83
CA PRO A 306 6.50 3.55 14.89
C PRO A 306 6.28 4.13 16.30
N ALA A 307 7.12 3.78 17.27
CA ALA A 307 7.13 4.37 18.61
C ALA A 307 8.25 5.42 18.81
N THR A 308 9.02 5.74 17.78
CA THR A 308 10.19 6.64 17.87
C THR A 308 9.99 7.89 17.02
N HIS A 309 9.59 8.99 17.65
CA HIS A 309 9.46 10.32 17.02
C HIS A 309 10.80 11.07 16.92
N LEU A 310 11.93 10.37 16.71
CA LEU A 310 13.25 11.00 16.56
C LEU A 310 13.49 11.38 15.10
N GLU A 311 13.20 12.64 14.78
CA GLU A 311 13.07 13.21 13.42
C GLU A 311 14.20 12.82 12.46
N LEU A 312 15.45 12.83 12.92
CA LEU A 312 16.60 12.47 12.08
C LEU A 312 16.61 11.00 11.62
N THR A 313 15.95 10.10 12.35
CA THR A 313 15.98 8.64 12.11
C THR A 313 14.66 8.07 11.57
N MET A 314 13.58 8.85 11.57
CA MET A 314 12.27 8.40 11.08
C MET A 314 12.28 8.13 9.57
N ILE A 315 11.45 7.18 9.13
CA ILE A 315 11.14 6.95 7.71
C ILE A 315 9.64 7.17 7.48
N HIS A 316 8.80 6.30 8.05
CA HIS A 316 7.35 6.33 7.79
C HIS A 316 6.67 7.47 8.53
N GLU A 317 6.98 7.62 9.81
CA GLU A 317 6.45 8.68 10.67
C GLU A 317 6.84 10.08 10.15
N ALA A 318 8.03 10.23 9.55
CA ALA A 318 8.50 11.47 8.94
C ALA A 318 7.63 11.94 7.75
N MET A 319 7.01 11.03 7.00
CA MET A 319 6.12 11.38 5.89
C MET A 319 4.75 11.91 6.36
N VAL A 320 4.40 11.74 7.65
CA VAL A 320 3.06 12.06 8.17
C VAL A 320 3.03 13.15 9.25
N LEU A 321 4.18 13.72 9.63
CA LEU A 321 4.29 14.72 10.71
C LEU A 321 3.40 15.95 10.52
N GLU A 322 3.17 16.35 9.28
CA GLU A 322 2.39 17.53 8.91
C GLU A 322 0.87 17.27 8.94
N TYR A 323 0.45 16.00 9.03
CA TYR A 323 -0.96 15.64 9.08
C TYR A 323 -1.57 15.87 10.47
N SER A 324 -2.78 16.41 10.48
CA SER A 324 -3.53 16.71 11.70
C SER A 324 -5.01 16.32 11.57
N GLY A 325 -5.68 16.25 12.74
CA GLY A 325 -7.10 15.95 12.85
C GLY A 325 -7.55 14.72 12.06
N ARG A 326 -8.66 14.86 11.31
CA ARG A 326 -9.23 13.78 10.49
C ARG A 326 -8.27 13.20 9.45
N TYR A 327 -7.33 13.98 8.92
CA TYR A 327 -6.41 13.47 7.89
C TYR A 327 -5.41 12.49 8.50
N LEU A 328 -4.84 12.82 9.66
CA LEU A 328 -4.00 11.88 10.41
C LEU A 328 -4.78 10.61 10.78
N ALA A 329 -6.05 10.73 11.20
CA ALA A 329 -6.90 9.57 11.48
C ALA A 329 -7.03 8.61 10.28
N LEU A 330 -7.27 9.14 9.08
CA LEU A 330 -7.39 8.33 7.87
C LEU A 330 -6.06 7.67 7.46
N VAL A 331 -4.93 8.39 7.63
CA VAL A 331 -3.58 7.87 7.35
C VAL A 331 -3.20 6.76 8.34
N GLU A 332 -3.41 6.97 9.65
CA GLU A 332 -3.20 5.93 10.68
C GLU A 332 -4.08 4.70 10.44
N TRP A 333 -5.35 4.91 10.08
CA TRP A 333 -6.28 3.81 9.79
C TRP A 333 -5.85 3.03 8.54
N ALA A 334 -5.42 3.71 7.47
CA ALA A 334 -4.87 3.05 6.29
C ALA A 334 -3.55 2.30 6.59
N GLY A 335 -2.68 2.84 7.44
CA GLY A 335 -1.48 2.15 7.91
C GLY A 335 -1.79 0.88 8.73
N ALA A 336 -2.82 0.94 9.58
CA ALA A 336 -3.32 -0.23 10.29
C ALA A 336 -3.90 -1.28 9.32
N MET A 337 -4.67 -0.85 8.30
CA MET A 337 -5.20 -1.75 7.28
C MET A 337 -4.07 -2.37 6.43
N LYS A 338 -3.02 -1.61 6.06
CA LYS A 338 -1.84 -2.14 5.36
C LYS A 338 -1.21 -3.29 6.15
N LEU A 339 -0.98 -3.11 7.45
CA LEU A 339 -0.45 -4.18 8.32
C LEU A 339 -1.40 -5.38 8.39
N PHE A 340 -2.70 -5.17 8.56
CA PHE A 340 -3.69 -6.25 8.62
C PHE A 340 -3.74 -7.05 7.31
N LEU A 341 -3.68 -6.38 6.16
CA LEU A 341 -3.74 -6.99 4.84
C LEU A 341 -2.47 -7.78 4.51
N PHE A 342 -1.28 -7.24 4.82
CA PHE A 342 -0.03 -8.01 4.69
C PHE A 342 0.00 -9.22 5.63
N MET A 343 -0.48 -9.08 6.87
CA MET A 343 -0.61 -10.21 7.80
C MET A 343 -1.62 -11.25 7.32
N THR A 344 -2.73 -10.82 6.71
CA THR A 344 -3.75 -11.72 6.14
C THR A 344 -3.23 -12.45 4.91
N LEU A 345 -2.46 -11.77 4.04
CA LEU A 345 -1.77 -12.40 2.92
C LEU A 345 -0.78 -13.46 3.41
N LEU A 346 0.10 -13.10 4.35
CA LEU A 346 1.05 -14.05 4.94
C LEU A 346 0.33 -15.24 5.61
N ALA A 347 -0.77 -14.98 6.33
CA ALA A 347 -1.56 -15.98 7.01
C ALA A 347 -2.27 -16.95 6.06
N ASN A 348 -2.99 -16.44 5.05
CA ASN A 348 -3.91 -17.24 4.23
C ASN A 348 -3.28 -17.76 2.93
N LEU A 349 -2.33 -17.03 2.33
CA LEU A 349 -1.65 -17.46 1.11
C LEU A 349 -0.66 -18.60 1.39
N PHE A 350 0.08 -18.50 2.49
CA PHE A 350 1.07 -19.51 2.89
C PHE A 350 0.50 -20.56 3.86
N VAL A 351 -0.54 -20.25 4.61
CA VAL A 351 -1.20 -21.25 5.48
C VAL A 351 -2.72 -21.23 5.20
N PRO A 352 -3.18 -21.94 4.14
CA PRO A 352 -4.56 -21.88 3.66
C PRO A 352 -5.55 -22.76 4.44
N TRP A 353 -5.15 -23.36 5.57
CA TRP A 353 -6.08 -23.99 6.53
C TRP A 353 -7.26 -23.09 6.93
N GLY A 354 -8.44 -23.68 7.03
CA GLY A 354 -9.68 -23.01 7.48
C GLY A 354 -10.41 -22.15 6.45
N LEU A 355 -9.84 -21.88 5.26
CA LEU A 355 -10.55 -21.15 4.20
C LEU A 355 -11.34 -22.13 3.32
N THR A 356 -12.59 -22.36 3.70
CA THR A 356 -13.57 -23.07 2.86
C THR A 356 -14.09 -22.19 1.73
N GLY A 357 -14.65 -22.82 0.69
CA GLY A 357 -15.43 -22.11 -0.33
C GLY A 357 -16.72 -21.49 0.22
N PRO A 358 -17.46 -20.71 -0.60
CA PRO A 358 -18.72 -20.07 -0.18
C PRO A 358 -19.84 -21.12 0.03
N ALA A 359 -19.82 -21.77 1.19
CA ALA A 359 -20.74 -22.83 1.61
C ALA A 359 -21.58 -22.39 2.84
N GLY A 360 -22.14 -21.17 2.76
CA GLY A 360 -23.04 -20.62 3.76
C GLY A 360 -22.38 -19.93 4.97
N PRO A 361 -23.17 -19.42 5.93
CA PRO A 361 -22.67 -18.59 7.03
C PRO A 361 -21.65 -19.29 7.95
N GLY A 362 -21.81 -20.60 8.18
CA GLY A 362 -20.89 -21.40 9.00
C GLY A 362 -19.47 -21.47 8.41
N ALA A 363 -19.37 -21.58 7.08
CA ALA A 363 -18.09 -21.55 6.36
C ALA A 363 -17.36 -20.21 6.55
N VAL A 364 -18.10 -19.08 6.49
CA VAL A 364 -17.55 -17.74 6.74
C VAL A 364 -17.08 -17.60 8.18
N LEU A 365 -17.87 -18.07 9.16
CA LEU A 365 -17.49 -18.03 10.57
C LEU A 365 -16.23 -18.84 10.86
N LEU A 366 -16.11 -20.06 10.32
CA LEU A 366 -14.90 -20.89 10.45
C LEU A 366 -13.67 -20.21 9.82
N GLY A 367 -13.82 -19.61 8.64
CA GLY A 367 -12.77 -18.83 8.00
C GLY A 367 -12.30 -17.64 8.84
N LEU A 368 -13.24 -16.91 9.46
CA LEU A 368 -12.93 -15.80 10.36
C LEU A 368 -12.25 -16.24 11.66
N LEU A 369 -12.68 -17.35 12.26
CA LEU A 369 -12.03 -17.93 13.45
C LEU A 369 -10.61 -18.41 13.13
N ALA A 370 -10.43 -19.11 12.01
CA ALA A 370 -9.12 -19.54 11.54
C ALA A 370 -8.19 -18.33 11.26
N LEU A 371 -8.70 -17.27 10.61
CA LEU A 371 -7.96 -16.03 10.41
C LEU A 371 -7.57 -15.40 11.76
N ALA A 372 -8.50 -15.29 12.71
CA ALA A 372 -8.22 -14.69 14.02
C ALA A 372 -7.10 -15.43 14.78
N VAL A 373 -7.09 -16.77 14.74
CA VAL A 373 -6.01 -17.58 15.35
C VAL A 373 -4.68 -17.34 14.64
N LYS A 374 -4.63 -17.35 13.30
CA LYS A 374 -3.40 -17.08 12.54
C LYS A 374 -2.86 -15.67 12.81
N LEU A 375 -3.74 -14.66 12.81
CA LEU A 375 -3.37 -13.28 13.09
C LEU A 375 -2.87 -13.11 14.53
N ALA A 376 -3.46 -13.80 15.51
CA ALA A 376 -2.95 -13.80 16.88
C ALA A 376 -1.53 -14.40 16.98
N LEU A 377 -1.27 -15.53 16.30
CA LEU A 377 0.05 -16.15 16.24
C LEU A 377 1.09 -15.24 15.55
N LEU A 378 0.77 -14.68 14.38
CA LEU A 378 1.66 -13.76 13.67
C LEU A 378 1.90 -12.46 14.44
N THR A 379 0.88 -11.93 15.12
CA THR A 379 1.03 -10.75 15.98
C THR A 379 1.90 -11.07 17.19
N GLY A 380 1.80 -12.27 17.77
CA GLY A 380 2.70 -12.76 18.80
C GLY A 380 4.15 -12.86 18.31
N ALA A 381 4.38 -13.44 17.13
CA ALA A 381 5.70 -13.55 16.51
C ALA A 381 6.34 -12.17 16.26
N VAL A 382 5.57 -11.21 15.71
CA VAL A 382 6.04 -9.82 15.55
C VAL A 382 6.23 -9.12 16.89
N ALA A 383 5.38 -9.33 17.90
CA ALA A 383 5.58 -8.74 19.22
C ALA A 383 6.90 -9.22 19.87
N VAL A 384 7.23 -10.51 19.74
CA VAL A 384 8.51 -11.06 20.17
C VAL A 384 9.66 -10.44 19.36
N LEU A 385 9.59 -10.44 18.03
CA LEU A 385 10.63 -9.85 17.18
C LEU A 385 10.88 -8.37 17.49
N GLU A 386 9.82 -7.56 17.61
CA GLU A 386 9.91 -6.13 17.94
C GLU A 386 10.32 -5.84 19.39
N THR A 387 10.52 -6.87 20.23
CA THR A 387 11.06 -6.73 21.60
C THR A 387 12.46 -7.35 21.75
N THR A 388 12.86 -8.27 20.88
CA THR A 388 14.22 -8.86 20.86
C THR A 388 15.17 -8.17 19.90
N VAL A 389 14.68 -7.50 18.85
CA VAL A 389 15.50 -6.92 17.77
C VAL A 389 15.50 -5.38 17.83
N ALA A 390 16.70 -4.80 17.73
CA ALA A 390 16.89 -3.35 17.66
C ALA A 390 16.74 -2.81 16.22
N LYS A 391 16.43 -1.51 16.09
CA LYS A 391 16.35 -0.83 14.79
C LYS A 391 17.71 -0.86 14.07
N LEU A 392 17.72 -1.31 12.83
CA LEU A 392 18.91 -1.28 11.96
C LEU A 392 19.23 0.15 11.52
N ARG A 393 20.52 0.39 11.24
CA ARG A 393 20.93 1.62 10.55
C ARG A 393 20.41 1.58 9.10
N LEU A 394 19.94 2.72 8.59
CA LEU A 394 19.39 2.85 7.23
C LEU A 394 20.24 2.17 6.16
N PHE A 395 21.56 2.33 6.21
CA PHE A 395 22.50 1.74 5.24
C PHE A 395 22.55 0.20 5.23
N ARG A 396 22.05 -0.50 6.27
CA ARG A 396 21.92 -1.97 6.31
C ARG A 396 20.53 -2.46 5.90
N VAL A 397 19.55 -1.58 5.74
CA VAL A 397 18.21 -1.97 5.27
C VAL A 397 18.27 -2.54 3.84
N PRO A 398 19.06 -1.99 2.89
CA PRO A 398 19.28 -2.62 1.59
C PRO A 398 19.87 -4.03 1.66
N GLU A 399 20.78 -4.32 2.60
CA GLU A 399 21.35 -5.66 2.79
C GLU A 399 20.28 -6.67 3.22
N LEU A 400 19.41 -6.28 4.17
CA LEU A 400 18.28 -7.10 4.61
C LEU A 400 17.26 -7.35 3.49
N LEU A 401 16.95 -6.33 2.69
CA LEU A 401 16.01 -6.44 1.58
C LEU A 401 16.60 -7.27 0.42
N ALA A 402 17.88 -7.11 0.10
CA ALA A 402 18.58 -7.99 -0.85
C ALA A 402 18.60 -9.45 -0.38
N GLY A 403 18.77 -9.69 0.93
CA GLY A 403 18.59 -11.02 1.53
C GLY A 403 17.18 -11.57 1.34
N SER A 404 16.14 -10.75 1.55
CA SER A 404 14.75 -11.16 1.29
C SER A 404 14.47 -11.45 -0.18
N PHE A 405 15.03 -10.67 -1.11
CA PHE A 405 14.96 -10.92 -2.55
C PHE A 405 15.64 -12.24 -2.92
N ALA A 406 16.83 -12.52 -2.36
CA ALA A 406 17.53 -13.77 -2.58
C ALA A 406 16.72 -14.99 -2.09
N LEU A 407 16.06 -14.89 -0.92
CA LEU A 407 15.16 -15.94 -0.43
C LEU A 407 13.96 -16.18 -1.36
N ALA A 408 13.33 -15.10 -1.84
CA ALA A 408 12.23 -15.19 -2.82
C ALA A 408 12.69 -15.81 -4.15
N PHE A 409 13.87 -15.40 -4.65
CA PHE A 409 14.44 -15.92 -5.89
C PHE A 409 14.84 -17.40 -5.76
N LEU A 410 15.43 -17.82 -4.64
CA LEU A 410 15.72 -19.22 -4.36
C LEU A 410 14.44 -20.07 -4.27
N SER A 411 13.37 -19.53 -3.67
CA SER A 411 12.04 -20.17 -3.72
C SER A 411 11.56 -20.38 -5.16
N LEU A 412 11.63 -19.32 -5.99
CA LEU A 412 11.22 -19.38 -7.39
C LEU A 412 12.02 -20.42 -8.19
N MET A 413 13.34 -20.42 -8.04
CA MET A 413 14.22 -21.41 -8.71
C MET A 413 13.94 -22.83 -8.24
N ALA A 414 13.72 -23.06 -6.94
CA ALA A 414 13.37 -24.37 -6.41
C ALA A 414 12.00 -24.86 -6.90
N VAL A 415 11.01 -23.99 -7.03
CA VAL A 415 9.70 -24.34 -7.63
C VAL A 415 9.84 -24.69 -9.11
N ILE A 416 10.72 -24.02 -9.86
CA ILE A 416 10.97 -24.31 -11.28
C ILE A 416 11.74 -25.63 -11.45
N LEU A 417 12.74 -25.92 -10.60
CA LEU A 417 13.58 -27.12 -10.72
C LEU A 417 12.85 -28.42 -10.34
N VAL A 418 11.85 -28.35 -9.47
CA VAL A 418 11.03 -29.50 -9.03
C VAL A 418 9.88 -29.81 -10.02
N ARG A 419 9.83 -29.11 -11.16
CA ARG A 419 8.71 -29.10 -12.10
C ARG A 419 9.04 -29.76 -13.44
#